data_AF-I1BMV4-F1
#
_entry.id   AF-I1BMV4-F1
#
_cell.length_a   1.000
_cell.length_b   1.000
_cell.length_c   1.000
_cell.angle_alpha   90.00
_cell.angle_beta   90.00
_cell.angle_gamma   90.00
#
_symmetry.space_group_name_H-M   'P 1'
#
loop_
_entity.id
_entity.type
_entity.pdbx_description
1 polymer ?
#
loop_
_entity_poly.entity_id
_entity_poly.type
_entity_poly.pdbx_seq_one_letter_code
_entity_poly.pdbx_strand_id
1 'polypeptide(L)'
;MQRLLPNVSPNPQERSDLYTLCLANIDDAELWLPGWFATLDHPNQHPKFEDIYRENVAECLPLEHIMENESTMEELDCMISRFEDEFHIQFNEGYNENIIAYRISFDPVLAYHRPLAFYISILFLTTLFGLICQFIWRMKKFGPENRSTIWNLMDPQQAPYTSNQTGPEKVSYWFRDGNREKKPIVFIHGIGGGLMCYISFLAKLVNLDVPIFCIELPFVSMHCVEEVPTMQETVRDMQQMLHRHGFTDAVFISHSLVVQISYTELLKQQHSYSCSVVMPHNTKVYLSENDNIIDSARVDTYLNHHGLDSTIMKGLDHASFLFYPTWQEEILSTVRKYVS
;
A
#
# COMPACT_ATOMS: atom_id res chain seq x y z
N MET A 1 17.39 14.17 7.26
CA MET A 1 18.33 13.65 6.24
C MET A 1 17.66 12.40 5.68
N GLN A 2 17.14 12.45 4.45
CA GLN A 2 16.44 11.31 3.84
C GLN A 2 17.43 10.14 3.76
N ARG A 3 17.11 9.00 4.38
CA ARG A 3 17.99 7.83 4.36
C ARG A 3 18.10 7.40 2.90
N LEU A 4 19.28 7.61 2.30
CA LEU A 4 19.57 7.09 0.97
C LEU A 4 19.46 5.57 1.08
N LEU A 5 18.41 5.01 0.47
CA LEU A 5 18.30 3.57 0.28
C LEU A 5 19.47 3.15 -0.63
N PRO A 6 20.02 1.94 -0.45
CA PRO A 6 21.01 1.42 -1.39
C PRO A 6 20.43 1.51 -2.80
N ASN A 7 21.27 1.89 -3.77
CA ASN A 7 20.84 1.92 -5.17
C ASN A 7 20.57 0.49 -5.62
N VAL A 8 19.29 0.11 -5.64
CA VAL A 8 18.83 -1.17 -6.20
C VAL A 8 18.35 -0.87 -7.61
N SER A 9 19.28 -0.51 -8.51
CA SER A 9 18.94 -0.46 -9.93
C SER A 9 18.77 -1.90 -10.41
N PRO A 10 17.58 -2.30 -10.91
CA PRO A 10 17.40 -3.62 -11.49
C PRO A 10 18.36 -3.79 -12.66
N ASN A 11 18.93 -4.98 -12.82
CA ASN A 11 19.78 -5.29 -13.96
C ASN A 11 18.94 -5.39 -15.26
N PRO A 12 19.55 -5.37 -16.45
CA PRO A 12 18.81 -5.40 -17.71
C PRO A 12 17.85 -6.60 -17.87
N GLN A 13 18.22 -7.77 -17.34
CA GLN A 13 17.35 -8.94 -17.37
C GLN A 13 16.12 -8.74 -16.47
N GLU A 14 16.31 -8.25 -15.25
CA GLU A 14 15.22 -7.95 -14.31
C GLU A 14 14.25 -6.90 -14.89
N ARG A 15 14.77 -5.88 -15.59
CA ARG A 15 13.93 -4.88 -16.28
C ARG A 15 13.14 -5.50 -17.42
N SER A 16 13.76 -6.33 -18.25
CA SER A 16 13.09 -7.02 -19.35
C SER A 16 12.01 -7.98 -18.86
N ASP A 17 12.28 -8.73 -17.79
CA ASP A 17 11.32 -9.66 -17.17
C ASP A 17 10.13 -8.89 -16.59
N LEU A 18 10.39 -7.79 -15.86
CA LEU A 18 9.34 -6.91 -15.36
C LEU A 18 8.50 -6.31 -16.48
N TYR A 19 9.15 -5.84 -17.56
CA TYR A 19 8.45 -5.27 -18.70
C TYR A 19 7.53 -6.31 -19.37
N THR A 20 8.01 -7.53 -19.55
CA THR A 20 7.22 -8.65 -20.08
C THR A 20 5.98 -8.91 -19.23
N LEU A 21 6.12 -8.86 -17.90
CA LEU A 21 4.99 -8.99 -16.99
C LEU A 21 4.00 -7.81 -17.11
N CYS A 22 4.49 -6.58 -17.25
CA CYS A 22 3.64 -5.42 -17.46
C CYS A 22 2.83 -5.56 -18.76
N LEU A 23 3.46 -5.95 -19.87
CA LEU A 23 2.78 -6.17 -21.15
C LEU A 23 1.69 -7.22 -21.04
N ALA A 24 1.98 -8.35 -20.38
CA ALA A 24 1.02 -9.44 -20.19
C ALA A 24 -0.22 -9.06 -19.35
N ASN A 25 -0.21 -7.90 -18.66
CA ASN A 25 -1.32 -7.38 -17.86
C ASN A 25 -2.07 -6.22 -18.54
N ILE A 26 -1.78 -5.93 -19.81
CA ILE A 26 -2.51 -4.96 -20.62
C ILE A 26 -3.47 -5.72 -21.53
N ASP A 27 -4.78 -5.54 -21.32
CA ASP A 27 -5.82 -6.20 -22.11
C ASP A 27 -6.03 -5.50 -23.46
N ASP A 28 -5.99 -4.16 -23.44
CA ASP A 28 -6.18 -3.29 -24.59
C ASP A 28 -5.24 -2.10 -24.48
N ALA A 29 -4.24 -2.03 -25.35
CA ALA A 29 -3.22 -0.98 -25.34
C ALA A 29 -3.78 0.39 -25.75
N GLU A 30 -4.76 0.44 -26.66
CA GLU A 30 -5.33 1.71 -27.14
C GLU A 30 -6.17 2.39 -26.06
N LEU A 31 -6.82 1.61 -25.19
CA LEU A 31 -7.56 2.13 -24.04
C LEU A 31 -6.64 2.39 -22.83
N TRP A 32 -5.62 1.56 -22.62
CA TRP A 32 -4.75 1.64 -21.45
C TRP A 32 -3.70 2.74 -21.56
N LEU A 33 -3.01 2.85 -22.69
CA LEU A 33 -1.85 3.74 -22.86
C LEU A 33 -2.20 5.22 -22.64
N PRO A 34 -3.33 5.76 -23.15
CA PRO A 34 -3.68 7.16 -22.92
C PRO A 34 -3.82 7.57 -21.46
N GLY A 35 -4.10 6.63 -20.55
CA GLY A 35 -4.16 6.89 -19.11
C GLY A 35 -2.83 7.38 -18.51
N TRP A 36 -1.71 7.15 -19.21
CA TRP A 36 -0.37 7.59 -18.81
C TRP A 36 0.01 8.98 -19.32
N PHE A 37 -0.91 9.64 -20.02
CA PHE A 37 -0.68 10.93 -20.64
C PHE A 37 -1.80 11.92 -20.32
N ALA A 38 -1.46 13.20 -20.42
CA ALA A 38 -2.40 14.31 -20.34
C ALA A 38 -2.23 15.25 -21.53
N THR A 39 -3.28 15.99 -21.86
CA THR A 39 -3.17 17.11 -22.81
C THR A 39 -2.62 18.35 -22.11
N LEU A 40 -1.73 19.09 -22.79
CA LEU A 40 -1.05 20.28 -22.25
C LEU A 40 -2.04 21.35 -21.73
N ASP A 41 -3.10 21.62 -22.48
CA ASP A 41 -4.10 22.63 -22.13
C ASP A 41 -5.11 22.12 -21.08
N HIS A 42 -5.30 20.80 -20.97
CA HIS A 42 -6.26 20.18 -20.07
C HIS A 42 -5.63 18.98 -19.32
N PRO A 43 -4.94 19.23 -18.19
CA PRO A 43 -4.23 18.19 -17.43
C PRO A 43 -5.09 17.03 -16.88
N ASN A 44 -6.42 17.23 -16.85
CA ASN A 44 -7.40 16.23 -16.40
C ASN A 44 -8.02 15.45 -17.58
N GLN A 45 -7.56 15.67 -18.81
CA GLN A 45 -8.04 14.98 -20.00
C GLN A 45 -6.91 14.14 -20.59
N HIS A 46 -7.23 12.88 -20.87
CA HIS A 46 -6.34 11.97 -21.57
C HIS A 46 -6.42 12.24 -23.08
N PRO A 47 -5.28 12.20 -23.81
CA PRO A 47 -5.28 12.31 -25.26
C PRO A 47 -5.95 11.09 -25.90
N LYS A 48 -6.20 11.14 -27.20
CA LYS A 48 -6.51 9.90 -27.92
C LYS A 48 -5.22 9.12 -28.19
N PHE A 49 -5.35 7.82 -28.37
CA PHE A 49 -4.22 6.97 -28.74
C PHE A 49 -3.49 7.47 -30.00
N GLU A 50 -4.23 7.89 -31.04
CA GLU A 50 -3.68 8.39 -32.31
C GLU A 50 -2.76 9.62 -32.16
N ASP A 51 -2.92 10.38 -31.08
CA ASP A 51 -2.14 11.58 -30.82
C ASP A 51 -0.81 11.25 -30.10
N ILE A 52 -0.66 10.04 -29.53
CA ILE A 52 0.52 9.61 -28.77
C ILE A 52 1.60 9.11 -29.73
N TYR A 53 2.72 9.82 -29.80
CA TYR A 53 3.80 9.49 -30.72
C TYR A 53 4.89 8.69 -30.03
N ARG A 54 5.76 8.06 -30.83
CA ARG A 54 6.80 7.14 -30.34
C ARG A 54 7.72 7.79 -29.30
N GLU A 55 8.09 9.07 -29.49
CA GLU A 55 8.95 9.80 -28.54
C GLU A 55 8.20 10.18 -27.25
N ASN A 56 6.86 10.35 -27.27
CA ASN A 56 6.08 10.54 -26.05
C ASN A 56 6.10 9.26 -25.19
N VAL A 57 6.00 8.07 -25.81
CA VAL A 57 6.11 6.78 -25.10
C VAL A 57 7.50 6.60 -24.51
N ALA A 58 8.53 6.99 -25.25
CA ALA A 58 9.91 6.98 -24.78
C ALA A 58 10.09 7.82 -23.50
N GLU A 59 9.46 8.99 -23.43
CA GLU A 59 9.49 9.86 -22.25
C GLU A 59 8.77 9.26 -21.02
N CYS A 60 7.73 8.45 -21.24
CA CYS A 60 6.95 7.82 -20.17
C CYS A 60 7.70 6.66 -19.48
N LEU A 61 8.62 5.99 -20.19
CA LEU A 61 9.31 4.81 -19.67
C LEU A 61 10.44 5.22 -18.70
N PRO A 62 10.46 4.69 -17.46
CA PRO A 62 11.35 5.17 -16.40
C PRO A 62 12.74 4.53 -16.50
N LEU A 63 13.44 4.70 -17.63
CA LEU A 63 14.86 4.36 -17.71
C LEU A 63 15.66 5.55 -17.17
N GLU A 64 16.34 5.36 -16.04
CA GLU A 64 17.27 6.36 -15.52
C GLU A 64 18.46 6.51 -16.48
N HIS A 65 18.94 7.73 -16.69
CA HIS A 65 20.13 8.02 -17.50
C HIS A 65 20.03 7.64 -18.99
N ILE A 66 18.82 7.63 -19.59
CA ILE A 66 18.60 7.37 -21.03
C ILE A 66 19.56 8.17 -21.91
N MET A 67 19.81 9.44 -21.58
CA MET A 67 20.63 10.33 -22.39
C MET A 67 22.15 10.15 -22.21
N GLU A 68 22.59 9.37 -21.22
CA GLU A 68 24.02 9.24 -20.88
C GLU A 68 24.65 7.94 -21.39
N ASN A 69 23.85 6.95 -21.81
CA ASN A 69 24.34 5.64 -22.22
C ASN A 69 23.62 5.12 -23.48
N GLU A 70 24.40 4.92 -24.55
CA GLU A 70 23.94 4.38 -25.84
C GLU A 70 23.20 3.04 -25.68
N SER A 71 23.66 2.16 -24.76
CA SER A 71 22.99 0.88 -24.52
C SER A 71 21.58 1.03 -23.93
N THR A 72 21.34 2.10 -23.16
CA THR A 72 20.03 2.38 -22.56
C THR A 72 19.06 2.93 -23.60
N MET A 73 19.55 3.69 -24.59
CA MET A 73 18.74 4.12 -25.73
C MET A 73 18.31 2.93 -26.59
N GLU A 74 19.24 2.01 -26.89
CA GLU A 74 18.90 0.77 -27.62
C GLU A 74 17.88 -0.08 -26.87
N GLU A 75 18.00 -0.19 -25.55
CA GLU A 75 17.02 -0.89 -24.70
C GLU A 75 15.65 -0.22 -24.76
N LEU A 76 15.59 1.11 -24.67
CA LEU A 76 14.35 1.88 -24.76
C LEU A 76 13.65 1.66 -26.10
N ASP A 77 14.40 1.74 -27.20
CA ASP A 77 13.87 1.50 -28.54
C ASP A 77 13.34 0.07 -28.67
N CYS A 78 14.07 -0.91 -28.14
CA CYS A 78 13.64 -2.30 -28.10
C CYS A 78 12.36 -2.49 -27.28
N MET A 79 12.22 -1.80 -26.14
CA MET A 79 10.99 -1.85 -25.33
C MET A 79 9.79 -1.31 -26.12
N ILE A 80 9.94 -0.16 -26.78
CA ILE A 80 8.86 0.43 -27.58
C ILE A 80 8.49 -0.47 -28.76
N SER A 81 9.47 -0.99 -29.51
CA SER A 81 9.20 -1.93 -30.60
C SER A 81 8.51 -3.20 -30.12
N ARG A 82 8.88 -3.71 -28.95
CA ARG A 82 8.19 -4.87 -28.34
C ARG A 82 6.74 -4.55 -27.99
N PHE A 83 6.45 -3.34 -27.54
CA PHE A 83 5.06 -2.90 -27.30
C PHE A 83 4.25 -2.88 -28.60
N GLU A 84 4.82 -2.32 -29.66
CA GLU A 84 4.21 -2.28 -31.00
C GLU A 84 3.92 -3.69 -31.53
N ASP A 85 4.90 -4.59 -31.41
CA ASP A 85 4.79 -5.98 -31.84
C ASP A 85 3.72 -6.76 -31.06
N GLU A 86 3.71 -6.64 -29.72
CA GLU A 86 2.80 -7.38 -28.83
C GLU A 86 1.33 -6.99 -29.04
N PHE A 87 1.05 -5.70 -29.23
CA PHE A 87 -0.31 -5.20 -29.41
C PHE A 87 -0.71 -4.97 -30.87
N HIS A 88 0.19 -5.26 -31.81
CA HIS A 88 -0.01 -5.07 -33.25
C HIS A 88 -0.40 -3.62 -33.61
N ILE A 89 0.23 -2.66 -32.96
CA ILE A 89 0.04 -1.22 -33.15
C ILE A 89 1.29 -0.60 -33.74
N GLN A 90 1.15 0.58 -34.35
CA GLN A 90 2.28 1.35 -34.86
C GLN A 90 2.11 2.81 -34.41
N PHE A 91 3.10 3.35 -33.70
CA PHE A 91 3.08 4.75 -33.28
C PHE A 91 3.47 5.67 -34.44
N ASN A 92 2.94 6.89 -34.41
CA ASN A 92 3.43 7.94 -35.29
C ASN A 92 4.85 8.36 -34.87
N GLU A 93 5.70 8.65 -35.86
CA GLU A 93 7.07 9.11 -35.62
C GLU A 93 7.12 10.54 -35.08
N GLY A 94 8.10 10.80 -34.22
CA GLY A 94 8.37 12.11 -33.62
C GLY A 94 7.73 12.31 -32.25
N TYR A 95 7.56 13.59 -31.88
CA TYR A 95 7.04 14.03 -30.59
C TYR A 95 5.82 14.94 -30.78
N ASN A 96 4.76 14.70 -30.02
CA ASN A 96 3.61 15.59 -29.96
C ASN A 96 3.75 16.55 -28.76
N GLU A 97 3.98 17.84 -29.03
CA GLU A 97 4.16 18.89 -28.01
C GLU A 97 2.91 19.16 -27.16
N ASN A 98 1.73 18.75 -27.63
CA ASN A 98 0.47 18.95 -26.91
C ASN A 98 0.20 17.85 -25.87
N ILE A 99 1.10 16.86 -25.75
CA ILE A 99 0.95 15.72 -24.85
C ILE A 99 2.05 15.73 -23.79
N ILE A 100 1.65 15.50 -22.54
CA ILE A 100 2.54 15.38 -21.40
C ILE A 100 2.48 13.94 -20.90
N ALA A 101 3.62 13.28 -20.78
CA ALA A 101 3.75 11.98 -20.13
C ALA A 101 3.77 12.13 -18.60
N TYR A 102 3.06 11.27 -17.88
CA TYR A 102 3.21 11.17 -16.43
C TYR A 102 4.47 10.37 -16.09
N ARG A 103 5.50 11.04 -15.56
CA ARG A 103 6.79 10.42 -15.23
C ARG A 103 6.90 10.23 -13.73
N ILE A 104 6.22 9.20 -13.22
CA ILE A 104 6.06 8.98 -11.77
C ILE A 104 7.40 8.97 -11.00
N SER A 105 8.48 8.49 -11.61
CA SER A 105 9.82 8.44 -10.99
C SER A 105 10.63 9.74 -11.12
N PHE A 106 10.31 10.61 -12.07
CA PHE A 106 11.10 11.81 -12.39
C PHE A 106 10.39 13.11 -12.02
N ASP A 107 9.07 13.15 -12.14
CA ASP A 107 8.30 14.34 -11.85
C ASP A 107 8.43 14.68 -10.36
N PRO A 108 8.68 15.96 -10.01
CA PRO A 108 8.92 16.34 -8.64
C PRO A 108 7.66 16.07 -7.80
N VAL A 109 7.83 15.33 -6.71
CA VAL A 109 6.79 15.19 -5.70
C VAL A 109 6.64 16.53 -4.98
N LEU A 110 5.60 17.29 -5.34
CA LEU A 110 5.26 18.55 -4.69
C LEU A 110 4.68 18.30 -3.28
N ALA A 111 5.57 18.00 -2.34
CA ALA A 111 5.23 17.76 -0.95
C ALA A 111 5.17 19.08 -0.16
N TYR A 112 3.96 19.50 0.21
CA TYR A 112 3.76 20.64 1.10
C TYR A 112 3.34 20.18 2.49
N HIS A 113 3.97 20.73 3.52
CA HIS A 113 3.49 20.58 4.89
C HIS A 113 2.09 21.19 5.05
N ARG A 114 1.29 20.64 5.97
CA ARG A 114 0.05 21.27 6.43
C ARG A 114 0.37 22.31 7.51
N PRO A 115 -0.53 23.27 7.78
CA PRO A 115 -0.34 24.19 8.90
C PRO A 115 -0.14 23.45 10.23
N LEU A 116 0.69 23.98 11.14
CA LEU A 116 1.00 23.33 12.41
C LEU A 116 -0.25 22.92 13.22
N ALA A 117 -1.29 23.75 13.18
CA ALA A 117 -2.57 23.47 13.83
C ALA A 117 -3.23 22.16 13.35
N PHE A 118 -3.05 21.79 12.08
CA PHE A 118 -3.53 20.51 11.53
C PHE A 118 -2.85 19.34 12.25
N TYR A 119 -1.52 19.35 12.36
CA TYR A 119 -0.79 18.27 13.04
C TYR A 119 -1.10 18.20 14.54
N ILE A 120 -1.28 19.34 15.20
CA ILE A 120 -1.73 19.39 16.60
C ILE A 120 -3.12 18.73 16.73
N SER A 121 -4.03 19.00 15.79
CA SER A 121 -5.37 18.39 15.80
C SER A 121 -5.31 16.87 15.60
N ILE A 122 -4.48 16.38 14.68
CA ILE A 122 -4.27 14.94 14.47
C ILE A 122 -3.69 14.31 15.74
N LEU A 123 -2.65 14.91 16.33
CA LEU A 123 -2.07 14.41 17.58
C LEU A 123 -3.10 14.34 18.72
N PHE A 124 -3.92 15.39 18.86
CA PHE A 124 -4.98 15.43 19.86
C PHE A 124 -6.02 14.32 19.65
N LEU A 125 -6.51 14.15 18.41
CA LEU A 125 -7.50 13.13 18.08
C LEU A 125 -6.95 11.70 18.26
N THR A 126 -5.71 11.45 17.83
CA THR A 126 -5.02 10.17 18.04
C THR A 126 -4.82 9.89 19.53
N THR A 127 -4.52 10.91 20.34
CA THR A 127 -4.41 10.78 21.80
C THR A 127 -5.76 10.41 22.42
N LEU A 128 -6.84 11.09 22.02
CA LEU A 128 -8.20 10.78 22.49
C LEU A 128 -8.62 9.36 22.11
N PHE A 129 -8.30 8.93 20.89
CA PHE A 129 -8.52 7.54 20.46
C PHE A 129 -7.70 6.55 21.29
N GLY A 130 -6.44 6.88 21.63
CA GLY A 130 -5.62 6.07 22.53
C GLY A 130 -6.25 5.88 23.92
N LEU A 131 -6.92 6.91 24.46
CA LEU A 131 -7.67 6.80 25.71
C LEU A 131 -8.85 5.82 25.57
N ILE A 132 -9.54 5.81 24.44
CA ILE A 132 -10.61 4.83 24.14
C ILE A 132 -10.04 3.42 24.11
N CYS A 133 -8.94 3.19 23.38
CA CYS A 133 -8.26 1.91 23.33
C CYS A 133 -7.88 1.42 24.73
N GLN A 134 -7.28 2.29 25.55
CA GLN A 134 -6.80 1.93 26.89
C GLN A 134 -7.92 1.69 27.90
N PHE A 135 -8.87 2.62 28.02
CA PHE A 135 -9.85 2.60 29.12
C PHE A 135 -11.14 1.87 28.75
N ILE A 136 -11.60 1.96 27.49
CA ILE A 136 -12.85 1.33 27.05
C ILE A 136 -12.55 -0.08 26.54
N TRP A 137 -11.56 -0.23 25.65
CA TRP A 137 -11.24 -1.53 25.06
C TRP A 137 -10.17 -2.32 25.82
N ARG A 138 -9.59 -1.76 26.89
CA ARG A 138 -8.57 -2.41 27.74
C ARG A 138 -7.35 -2.90 26.95
N MET A 139 -7.04 -2.22 25.85
CA MET A 139 -5.85 -2.51 25.05
C MET A 139 -4.60 -1.92 25.72
N LYS A 140 -3.46 -2.56 25.49
CA LYS A 140 -2.14 -2.07 25.89
C LYS A 140 -1.36 -1.66 24.65
N LYS A 141 -0.66 -0.54 24.72
CA LYS A 141 0.21 -0.07 23.63
C LYS A 141 1.61 -0.67 23.76
N PHE A 142 2.20 -1.03 22.63
CA PHE A 142 3.55 -1.57 22.49
C PHE A 142 4.28 -0.95 21.29
N GLY A 143 5.59 -1.14 21.24
CA GLY A 143 6.48 -0.61 20.21
C GLY A 143 7.03 0.78 20.56
N PRO A 144 7.72 1.44 19.62
CA PRO A 144 8.28 2.75 19.85
C PRO A 144 7.17 3.75 20.19
N GLU A 145 7.38 4.58 21.21
CA GLU A 145 6.48 5.71 21.39
C GLU A 145 6.63 6.59 20.15
N ASN A 146 5.53 6.86 19.44
CA ASN A 146 5.45 7.75 18.27
C ASN A 146 5.67 9.22 18.71
N ARG A 147 6.76 9.50 19.45
CA ARG A 147 7.18 10.82 19.85
C ARG A 147 7.67 11.53 18.59
N SER A 148 6.88 12.48 18.11
CA SER A 148 7.31 13.45 17.09
C SER A 148 8.65 14.06 17.50
N THR A 149 9.52 14.38 16.53
CA THR A 149 10.88 14.92 16.71
C THR A 149 11.00 16.02 17.77
N ILE A 150 9.95 16.83 17.93
CA ILE A 150 9.86 17.92 18.92
C ILE A 150 10.01 17.41 20.36
N TRP A 151 9.50 16.23 20.70
CA TRP A 151 9.59 15.67 22.05
C TRP A 151 10.92 14.95 22.32
N ASN A 152 11.57 14.41 21.28
CA ASN A 152 12.92 13.84 21.40
C ASN A 152 13.98 14.90 21.70
N LEU A 153 13.73 16.17 21.33
CA LEU A 153 14.57 17.31 21.72
C LEU A 153 14.41 17.72 23.19
N MET A 154 13.31 17.33 23.85
CA MET A 154 12.95 17.79 25.20
C MET A 154 13.24 16.77 26.31
N ASP A 155 13.68 15.56 25.99
CA ASP A 155 13.94 14.50 26.97
C ASP A 155 15.23 13.72 26.61
N PRO A 156 16.39 14.06 27.20
CA PRO A 156 17.67 13.42 26.89
C PRO A 156 17.84 11.99 27.43
N GLN A 157 16.84 11.43 28.12
CA GLN A 157 17.00 10.15 28.82
C GLN A 157 16.03 9.09 28.29
N GLN A 158 16.45 8.36 27.27
CA GLN A 158 15.88 7.04 27.03
C GLN A 158 16.69 5.99 27.79
N ALA A 159 16.01 5.24 28.65
CA ALA A 159 16.53 3.99 29.20
C ALA A 159 16.70 2.98 28.05
N PRO A 160 17.84 2.27 27.97
CA PRO A 160 18.12 1.38 26.85
C PRO A 160 17.23 0.14 26.94
N TYR A 161 16.30 -0.01 25.99
CA TYR A 161 15.61 -1.28 25.78
C TYR A 161 16.52 -2.21 24.98
N THR A 162 17.10 -3.20 25.65
CA THR A 162 17.91 -4.23 25.01
C THR A 162 17.01 -5.29 24.37
N SER A 163 16.69 -5.15 23.08
CA SER A 163 16.31 -6.31 22.27
C SER A 163 17.57 -6.87 21.60
N ASN A 164 18.00 -8.04 22.07
CA ASN A 164 19.09 -8.75 21.45
C ASN A 164 18.62 -9.29 20.09
N GLN A 165 19.05 -8.62 19.01
CA GLN A 165 19.57 -9.18 17.74
C GLN A 165 19.15 -8.52 16.41
N THR A 166 18.25 -7.53 16.32
CA THR A 166 17.88 -6.95 14.99
C THR A 166 17.39 -5.51 15.02
N GLY A 167 18.23 -4.53 15.37
CA GLY A 167 17.87 -3.10 15.33
C GLY A 167 16.66 -2.71 16.19
N PRO A 168 16.34 -1.40 16.30
CA PRO A 168 15.15 -0.95 17.02
C PRO A 168 13.86 -1.30 16.25
N GLU A 169 12.81 -1.68 16.97
CA GLU A 169 11.44 -1.78 16.42
C GLU A 169 10.94 -0.39 16.01
N LYS A 170 10.30 -0.31 14.85
CA LYS A 170 9.78 0.92 14.24
C LYS A 170 8.25 0.95 14.16
N VAL A 171 7.60 -0.20 14.28
CA VAL A 171 6.14 -0.32 14.23
C VAL A 171 5.54 -0.38 15.63
N SER A 172 4.62 0.53 15.92
CA SER A 172 3.84 0.52 17.16
C SER A 172 2.47 -0.11 16.95
N TYR A 173 1.88 -0.65 18.02
CA TYR A 173 0.59 -1.33 17.95
C TYR A 173 -0.16 -1.30 19.28
N TRP A 174 -1.48 -1.43 19.21
CA TRP A 174 -2.34 -1.74 20.34
C TRP A 174 -2.64 -3.23 20.38
N PHE A 175 -2.56 -3.84 21.56
CA PHE A 175 -2.88 -5.24 21.77
C PHE A 175 -3.92 -5.43 22.85
N ARG A 176 -4.92 -6.27 22.57
CA ARG A 176 -5.86 -6.79 23.56
C ARG A 176 -5.83 -8.31 23.48
N ASP A 177 -5.68 -8.94 24.63
CA ASP A 177 -5.81 -10.39 24.72
C ASP A 177 -7.28 -10.83 24.64
N GLY A 178 -7.53 -12.10 24.36
CA GLY A 178 -8.86 -12.66 24.23
C GLY A 178 -8.84 -14.17 24.35
N ASN A 179 -9.80 -14.86 23.74
CA ASN A 179 -9.76 -16.32 23.67
C ASN A 179 -8.62 -16.80 22.76
N ARG A 180 -7.57 -17.35 23.37
CA ARG A 180 -6.38 -17.88 22.67
C ARG A 180 -6.59 -19.21 21.95
N GLU A 181 -7.76 -19.84 22.09
CA GLU A 181 -8.15 -20.99 21.25
C GLU A 181 -8.46 -20.56 19.82
N LYS A 182 -8.77 -19.27 19.61
CA LYS A 182 -9.04 -18.66 18.32
C LYS A 182 -7.79 -17.99 17.75
N LYS A 183 -7.73 -17.85 16.43
CA LYS A 183 -6.62 -17.16 15.76
C LYS A 183 -6.64 -15.66 16.07
N PRO A 184 -5.46 -15.03 16.30
CA PRO A 184 -5.39 -13.61 16.56
C PRO A 184 -5.72 -12.80 15.30
N ILE A 185 -6.30 -11.62 15.46
CA ILE A 185 -6.53 -10.66 14.39
C ILE A 185 -5.39 -9.66 14.35
N VAL A 186 -4.83 -9.39 13.17
CA VAL A 186 -3.93 -8.27 12.92
C VAL A 186 -4.61 -7.28 11.98
N PHE A 187 -5.02 -6.14 12.52
CA PHE A 187 -5.67 -5.07 11.78
C PHE A 187 -4.67 -3.99 11.35
N ILE A 188 -4.65 -3.67 10.05
CA ILE A 188 -3.76 -2.68 9.44
C ILE A 188 -4.61 -1.63 8.71
N HIS A 189 -4.53 -0.38 9.15
CA HIS A 189 -5.30 0.71 8.55
C HIS A 189 -4.67 1.25 7.27
N GLY A 190 -5.50 1.74 6.34
CA GLY A 190 -5.06 2.43 5.13
C GLY A 190 -4.60 3.88 5.37
N ILE A 191 -4.32 4.58 4.27
CA ILE A 191 -3.98 6.01 4.29
C ILE A 191 -5.17 6.81 4.83
N GLY A 192 -4.93 7.75 5.74
CA GLY A 192 -5.98 8.60 6.29
C GLY A 192 -5.63 9.15 7.67
N GLY A 193 -6.61 9.26 8.56
CA GLY A 193 -6.39 9.67 9.96
C GLY A 193 -5.89 8.56 10.89
N GLY A 194 -5.44 7.41 10.36
CA GLY A 194 -5.03 6.26 11.17
C GLY A 194 -6.20 5.46 11.76
N LEU A 195 -5.94 4.71 12.84
CA LEU A 195 -6.91 3.81 13.47
C LEU A 195 -8.22 4.48 13.91
N MET A 196 -8.20 5.77 14.26
CA MET A 196 -9.39 6.49 14.72
C MET A 196 -10.51 6.55 13.67
N CYS A 197 -10.17 6.56 12.38
CA CYS A 197 -11.15 6.51 11.29
C CYS A 197 -11.93 5.18 11.25
N TYR A 198 -11.38 4.13 11.86
CA TYR A 198 -11.93 2.77 11.88
C TYR A 198 -12.65 2.45 13.19
N ILE A 199 -12.89 3.45 14.06
CA ILE A 199 -13.43 3.22 15.41
C ILE A 199 -14.72 2.39 15.44
N SER A 200 -15.65 2.61 14.50
CA SER A 200 -16.92 1.88 14.41
C SER A 200 -16.70 0.39 14.12
N PHE A 201 -15.78 0.09 13.21
CA PHE A 201 -15.44 -1.28 12.81
C PHE A 201 -14.57 -1.98 13.85
N LEU A 202 -13.57 -1.29 14.40
CA LEU A 202 -12.71 -1.80 15.48
C LEU A 202 -13.52 -2.16 16.73
N ALA A 203 -14.53 -1.36 17.09
CA ALA A 203 -15.43 -1.69 18.19
C ALA A 203 -16.10 -3.06 17.99
N LYS A 204 -16.48 -3.40 16.76
CA LYS A 204 -17.09 -4.69 16.42
C LYS A 204 -16.08 -5.84 16.48
N LEU A 205 -14.87 -5.63 15.98
CA LEU A 205 -13.78 -6.63 16.02
C LEU A 205 -13.38 -6.95 17.47
N VAL A 206 -13.24 -5.92 18.31
CA VAL A 206 -12.90 -6.06 19.73
C VAL A 206 -13.96 -6.86 20.51
N ASN A 207 -15.20 -6.90 20.04
CA ASN A 207 -16.30 -7.70 20.63
C ASN A 207 -16.29 -9.18 20.22
N LEU A 208 -15.39 -9.63 19.34
CA LEU A 208 -15.28 -11.04 18.93
C LEU A 208 -14.60 -11.94 19.99
N ASP A 209 -14.05 -11.33 21.04
CA ASP A 209 -13.30 -11.99 22.12
C ASP A 209 -12.14 -12.85 21.60
N VAL A 210 -11.37 -12.30 20.67
CA VAL A 210 -10.12 -12.88 20.13
C VAL A 210 -8.94 -11.95 20.45
N PRO A 211 -7.71 -12.48 20.55
CA PRO A 211 -6.53 -11.62 20.62
C PRO A 211 -6.49 -10.72 19.38
N ILE A 212 -6.31 -9.41 19.57
CA ILE A 212 -6.34 -8.43 18.48
C ILE A 212 -5.17 -7.47 18.59
N PHE A 213 -4.49 -7.30 17.46
CA PHE A 213 -3.43 -6.34 17.22
C PHE A 213 -3.96 -5.26 16.28
N CYS A 214 -3.89 -4.00 16.68
CA CYS A 214 -4.18 -2.86 15.81
C CYS A 214 -2.87 -2.12 15.54
N ILE A 215 -2.36 -2.23 14.31
CA ILE A 215 -1.08 -1.65 13.91
C ILE A 215 -1.24 -0.14 13.73
N GLU A 216 -0.32 0.64 14.28
CA GLU A 216 -0.22 2.07 14.02
C GLU A 216 0.86 2.33 12.97
N LEU A 217 0.49 2.97 11.86
CA LEU A 217 1.40 3.37 10.79
C LEU A 217 1.38 4.91 10.64
N PRO A 218 2.14 5.66 11.47
CA PRO A 218 2.10 7.13 11.47
C PRO A 218 2.42 7.77 10.11
N PHE A 219 3.31 7.15 9.34
CA PHE A 219 3.76 7.62 8.03
C PHE A 219 2.68 7.58 6.94
N VAL A 220 1.55 6.89 7.18
CA VAL A 220 0.35 6.94 6.32
C VAL A 220 -0.88 7.51 7.05
N SER A 221 -0.72 8.05 8.27
CA SER A 221 -1.81 8.47 9.15
C SER A 221 -1.97 9.99 9.31
N MET A 222 -1.54 10.80 8.34
CA MET A 222 -1.52 12.27 8.44
C MET A 222 -0.66 12.83 9.60
N HIS A 223 0.21 12.00 10.20
CA HIS A 223 1.17 12.44 11.21
C HIS A 223 2.41 13.06 10.53
N CYS A 224 2.99 14.07 11.18
CA CYS A 224 4.30 14.58 10.80
C CYS A 224 5.38 13.68 11.41
N VAL A 225 5.91 12.75 10.60
CA VAL A 225 7.01 11.85 10.99
C VAL A 225 8.14 11.94 9.98
N GLU A 226 9.37 11.79 10.47
CA GLU A 226 10.58 11.85 9.64
C GLU A 226 11.06 10.46 9.20
N GLU A 227 10.78 9.44 10.01
CA GLU A 227 11.17 8.07 9.73
C GLU A 227 10.03 7.27 9.14
N VAL A 228 10.30 6.64 8.00
CA VAL A 228 9.41 5.68 7.35
C VAL A 228 10.13 4.33 7.33
N PRO A 229 9.57 3.28 7.96
CA PRO A 229 10.16 1.95 7.90
C PRO A 229 10.06 1.39 6.48
N THR A 230 11.03 0.57 6.08
CA THR A 230 10.89 -0.19 4.84
C THR A 230 9.85 -1.29 5.01
N MET A 231 9.31 -1.80 3.89
CA MET A 231 8.39 -2.94 3.90
C MET A 231 8.97 -4.14 4.68
N GLN A 232 10.26 -4.40 4.51
CA GLN A 232 10.97 -5.48 5.19
C GLN A 232 11.10 -5.25 6.69
N GLU A 233 11.33 -3.99 7.12
CA GLU A 233 11.35 -3.60 8.53
C GLU A 233 9.95 -3.75 9.14
N THR A 234 8.89 -3.30 8.45
CA THR A 234 7.49 -3.43 8.91
C THR A 234 7.09 -4.89 9.10
N VAL A 235 7.33 -5.74 8.10
CA VAL A 235 7.09 -7.19 8.15
C VAL A 235 7.84 -7.84 9.30
N ARG A 236 9.15 -7.57 9.43
CA ARG A 236 9.97 -8.09 10.53
C ARG A 236 9.39 -7.72 11.89
N ASP A 237 9.01 -6.45 12.08
CA ASP A 237 8.47 -5.98 13.36
C ASP A 237 7.10 -6.62 13.67
N MET A 238 6.27 -6.87 12.67
CA MET A 238 5.00 -7.59 12.82
C MET A 238 5.23 -9.07 13.20
N GLN A 239 6.23 -9.73 12.62
CA GLN A 239 6.63 -11.09 13.01
C GLN A 239 7.10 -11.15 14.47
N GLN A 240 7.93 -10.17 14.87
CA GLN A 240 8.41 -10.05 16.25
C GLN A 240 7.27 -9.75 17.23
N MET A 241 6.31 -8.91 16.84
CA MET A 241 5.08 -8.67 17.58
C MET A 241 4.32 -9.97 17.82
N LEU A 242 4.03 -10.76 16.79
CA LEU A 242 3.28 -12.02 16.94
C LEU A 242 4.04 -12.99 17.85
N HIS A 243 5.34 -13.17 17.61
CA HIS A 243 6.18 -14.07 18.41
C HIS A 243 6.22 -13.66 19.90
N ARG A 244 6.35 -12.36 20.18
CA ARG A 244 6.36 -11.80 21.54
C ARG A 244 5.11 -12.16 22.34
N HIS A 245 3.96 -12.26 21.68
CA HIS A 245 2.68 -12.58 22.33
C HIS A 245 2.32 -14.08 22.26
N GLY A 246 3.21 -14.89 21.69
CA GLY A 246 3.09 -16.35 21.63
C GLY A 246 2.27 -16.86 20.45
N PHE A 247 2.16 -16.09 19.36
CA PHE A 247 1.41 -16.48 18.16
C PHE A 247 2.36 -16.78 16.99
N THR A 248 2.00 -17.77 16.19
CA THR A 248 2.72 -18.18 14.96
C THR A 248 1.90 -17.99 13.68
N ASP A 249 0.63 -17.64 13.84
CA ASP A 249 -0.42 -17.55 12.83
C ASP A 249 -1.30 -16.36 13.21
N ALA A 250 -1.87 -15.67 12.22
CA ALA A 250 -2.89 -14.66 12.43
C ALA A 250 -3.83 -14.51 11.22
N VAL A 251 -5.01 -13.94 11.47
CA VAL A 251 -5.92 -13.41 10.44
C VAL A 251 -5.59 -11.94 10.22
N PHE A 252 -5.09 -11.60 9.03
CA PHE A 252 -4.78 -10.23 8.65
C PHE A 252 -5.98 -9.54 8.02
N ILE A 253 -6.30 -8.35 8.51
CA ILE A 253 -7.33 -7.47 7.94
C ILE A 253 -6.64 -6.16 7.56
N SER A 254 -6.61 -5.85 6.27
CA SER A 254 -6.01 -4.64 5.74
C SER A 254 -6.96 -3.90 4.80
N HIS A 255 -6.81 -2.59 4.74
CA HIS A 255 -7.64 -1.72 3.90
C HIS A 255 -6.78 -0.82 3.02
N SER A 256 -7.12 -0.72 1.74
CA SER A 256 -6.43 0.16 0.77
C SER A 256 -4.95 -0.18 0.58
N LEU A 257 -4.08 0.81 0.36
CA LEU A 257 -2.67 0.64 -0.03
C LEU A 257 -1.82 -0.25 0.91
N VAL A 258 -2.25 -0.47 2.16
CA VAL A 258 -1.53 -1.36 3.09
C VAL A 258 -1.86 -2.84 2.90
N VAL A 259 -2.77 -3.19 1.98
CA VAL A 259 -2.98 -4.59 1.55
C VAL A 259 -1.67 -5.19 1.04
N GLN A 260 -0.81 -4.38 0.40
CA GLN A 260 0.53 -4.80 -0.03
C GLN A 260 1.44 -5.18 1.15
N ILE A 261 1.26 -4.58 2.34
CA ILE A 261 2.02 -4.94 3.55
C ILE A 261 1.60 -6.34 4.04
N SER A 262 0.30 -6.57 4.15
CA SER A 262 -0.24 -7.91 4.48
C SER A 262 0.22 -8.95 3.46
N TYR A 263 0.20 -8.58 2.18
CA TYR A 263 0.65 -9.45 1.10
C TYR A 263 2.12 -9.81 1.22
N THR A 264 3.00 -8.82 1.46
CA THR A 264 4.45 -9.07 1.60
C THR A 264 4.77 -9.95 2.81
N GLU A 265 4.05 -9.81 3.92
CA GLU A 265 4.17 -10.69 5.08
C GLU A 265 3.83 -12.14 4.72
N LEU A 266 2.67 -12.33 4.07
CA LEU A 266 2.18 -13.66 3.66
C LEU A 266 3.16 -14.35 2.68
N LEU A 267 3.83 -13.57 1.82
CA LEU A 267 4.76 -14.10 0.82
C LEU A 267 6.12 -14.50 1.39
N LYS A 268 6.60 -13.84 2.45
CA LYS A 268 7.82 -14.31 3.13
C LYS A 268 7.67 -15.70 3.74
N GLN A 269 6.45 -16.12 4.06
CA GLN A 269 6.20 -17.49 4.54
C GLN A 269 6.39 -18.54 3.44
N GLN A 270 6.32 -18.18 2.15
CA GLN A 270 6.33 -19.13 1.03
C GLN A 270 7.71 -19.40 0.38
N HIS A 271 8.82 -18.82 0.84
CA HIS A 271 10.20 -19.11 0.38
C HIS A 271 10.46 -19.04 -1.15
N SER A 272 9.51 -18.56 -1.96
CA SER A 272 9.63 -18.55 -3.42
C SER A 272 9.73 -17.12 -3.91
N TYR A 273 10.93 -16.72 -4.34
CA TYR A 273 11.19 -15.50 -5.11
C TYR A 273 10.68 -15.60 -6.56
N SER A 274 9.55 -16.28 -6.78
CA SER A 274 8.93 -16.36 -8.11
C SER A 274 8.17 -15.07 -8.39
N CYS A 275 8.41 -14.49 -9.56
CA CYS A 275 7.77 -13.26 -10.04
C CYS A 275 6.24 -13.41 -10.27
N SER A 276 5.72 -14.64 -10.24
CA SER A 276 4.29 -14.94 -10.21
C SER A 276 3.82 -15.09 -8.77
N VAL A 277 3.32 -13.99 -8.21
CA VAL A 277 2.98 -13.89 -6.80
C VAL A 277 1.52 -14.31 -6.60
N VAL A 278 1.26 -15.36 -5.82
CA VAL A 278 -0.09 -15.94 -5.64
C VAL A 278 -0.61 -15.61 -4.24
N MET A 279 -1.73 -14.88 -4.15
CA MET A 279 -2.42 -14.68 -2.86
C MET A 279 -2.83 -16.02 -2.26
N PRO A 280 -2.74 -16.21 -0.92
CA PRO A 280 -3.21 -17.45 -0.30
C PRO A 280 -4.68 -17.72 -0.64
N HIS A 281 -5.02 -18.97 -0.97
CA HIS A 281 -6.41 -19.36 -1.29
C HIS A 281 -7.41 -19.04 -0.16
N ASN A 282 -6.94 -18.95 1.09
CA ASN A 282 -7.73 -18.47 2.21
C ASN A 282 -7.68 -16.93 2.30
N THR A 283 -8.18 -16.26 1.26
CA THR A 283 -8.28 -14.80 1.17
C THR A 283 -9.68 -14.41 0.71
N LYS A 284 -10.28 -13.43 1.38
CA LYS A 284 -11.50 -12.74 0.92
C LYS A 284 -11.18 -11.28 0.66
N VAL A 285 -11.55 -10.78 -0.52
CA VAL A 285 -11.39 -9.36 -0.89
C VAL A 285 -12.76 -8.68 -0.97
N TYR A 286 -12.87 -7.47 -0.42
CA TYR A 286 -14.04 -6.61 -0.58
C TYR A 286 -13.64 -5.37 -1.39
N LEU A 287 -14.39 -5.09 -2.44
CA LEU A 287 -14.13 -4.01 -3.39
C LEU A 287 -15.31 -3.03 -3.36
N SER A 288 -15.09 -1.73 -3.48
CA SER A 288 -16.19 -0.76 -3.48
C SER A 288 -16.63 -0.49 -4.92
N GLU A 289 -17.92 -0.58 -5.25
CA GLU A 289 -18.39 -0.48 -6.64
C GLU A 289 -17.97 0.84 -7.32
N ASN A 290 -18.05 1.95 -6.59
CA ASN A 290 -17.72 3.29 -7.06
C ASN A 290 -16.37 3.77 -6.49
N ASP A 291 -15.41 2.86 -6.37
CA ASP A 291 -14.08 3.22 -5.87
C ASP A 291 -13.37 4.19 -6.83
N ASN A 292 -13.16 5.42 -6.37
CA ASN A 292 -12.54 6.49 -7.17
C ASN A 292 -11.00 6.38 -7.25
N ILE A 293 -10.41 5.34 -6.66
CA ILE A 293 -8.96 5.12 -6.62
C ILE A 293 -8.59 3.85 -7.38
N ILE A 294 -9.36 2.79 -7.20
CA ILE A 294 -9.10 1.46 -7.78
C ILE A 294 -10.25 1.05 -8.68
N ASP A 295 -9.95 0.60 -9.91
CA ASP A 295 -10.95 -0.03 -10.77
C ASP A 295 -11.39 -1.38 -10.18
N SER A 296 -12.45 -1.33 -9.37
CA SER A 296 -12.96 -2.49 -8.66
C SER A 296 -13.52 -3.56 -9.58
N ALA A 297 -14.06 -3.21 -10.75
CA ALA A 297 -14.58 -4.19 -11.71
C ALA A 297 -13.43 -4.98 -12.36
N ARG A 298 -12.35 -4.28 -12.72
CA ARG A 298 -11.14 -4.92 -13.26
C ARG A 298 -10.46 -5.81 -12.22
N VAL A 299 -10.33 -5.32 -10.99
CA VAL A 299 -9.74 -6.12 -9.89
C VAL A 299 -10.59 -7.35 -9.57
N ASP A 300 -11.91 -7.23 -9.52
CA ASP A 300 -12.82 -8.36 -9.30
C ASP A 300 -12.67 -9.43 -10.39
N THR A 301 -12.60 -9.00 -11.65
CA THR A 301 -12.37 -9.89 -12.80
C THR A 301 -11.05 -10.64 -12.67
N TYR A 302 -9.97 -9.93 -12.33
CA TYR A 302 -8.65 -10.51 -12.10
C TYR A 302 -8.64 -11.54 -10.97
N LEU A 303 -9.26 -11.21 -9.83
CA LEU A 303 -9.31 -12.10 -8.65
C LEU A 303 -10.11 -13.36 -8.96
N ASN A 304 -11.28 -13.22 -9.59
CA ASN A 304 -12.12 -14.36 -9.98
C ASN A 304 -11.42 -15.28 -10.99
N HIS A 305 -10.71 -14.71 -11.97
CA HIS A 305 -9.93 -15.48 -12.94
C HIS A 305 -8.85 -16.33 -12.27
N HIS A 306 -8.27 -15.85 -11.17
CA HIS A 306 -7.27 -16.58 -10.38
C HIS A 306 -7.86 -17.41 -9.22
N GLY A 307 -9.19 -17.56 -9.16
CA GLY A 307 -9.87 -18.38 -8.16
C GLY A 307 -9.81 -17.81 -6.73
N LEU A 308 -9.65 -16.49 -6.60
CA LEU A 308 -9.70 -15.78 -5.32
C LEU A 308 -11.11 -15.24 -5.08
N ASP A 309 -11.58 -15.37 -3.85
CA ASP A 309 -12.93 -14.94 -3.48
C ASP A 309 -12.99 -13.41 -3.28
N SER A 310 -13.76 -12.73 -4.13
CA SER A 310 -14.01 -11.29 -4.04
C SER A 310 -15.51 -10.98 -3.93
N THR A 311 -15.84 -9.83 -3.34
CA THR A 311 -17.21 -9.29 -3.29
C THR A 311 -17.17 -7.80 -3.61
N ILE A 312 -17.96 -7.38 -4.59
CA ILE A 312 -18.22 -5.97 -4.87
C ILE A 312 -19.32 -5.45 -3.92
N MET A 313 -18.97 -4.43 -3.15
CA MET A 313 -19.86 -3.69 -2.26
C MET A 313 -20.61 -2.63 -3.05
N LYS A 314 -21.86 -2.94 -3.42
CA LYS A 314 -22.69 -2.10 -4.27
C LYS A 314 -22.99 -0.73 -3.68
N GLY A 315 -22.87 0.31 -4.50
CA GLY A 315 -23.16 1.71 -4.18
C GLY A 315 -22.16 2.37 -3.23
N LEU A 316 -21.04 1.73 -2.93
CA LEU A 316 -20.04 2.24 -2.01
C LEU A 316 -18.89 2.90 -2.77
N ASP A 317 -18.47 4.06 -2.27
CA ASP A 317 -17.20 4.70 -2.62
C ASP A 317 -16.06 4.12 -1.77
N HIS A 318 -14.81 4.44 -2.11
CA HIS A 318 -13.63 4.03 -1.36
C HIS A 318 -13.77 4.32 0.15
N ALA A 319 -13.41 3.33 0.99
CA ALA A 319 -13.50 3.37 2.46
C ALA A 319 -14.91 3.59 3.06
N SER A 320 -15.96 3.76 2.23
CA SER A 320 -17.28 4.16 2.73
C SER A 320 -17.95 3.07 3.57
N PHE A 321 -17.53 1.80 3.44
CA PHE A 321 -17.99 0.67 4.28
C PHE A 321 -17.89 0.95 5.79
N LEU A 322 -16.99 1.84 6.21
CA LEU A 322 -16.86 2.31 7.60
C LEU A 322 -18.13 2.99 8.15
N PHE A 323 -19.02 3.43 7.26
CA PHE A 323 -20.28 4.09 7.57
C PHE A 323 -21.51 3.23 7.25
N TYR A 324 -21.34 2.04 6.68
CA TYR A 324 -22.44 1.12 6.33
C TYR A 324 -22.45 -0.11 7.24
N PRO A 325 -23.32 -0.15 8.28
CA PRO A 325 -23.34 -1.25 9.24
C PRO A 325 -23.56 -2.63 8.60
N THR A 326 -24.33 -2.71 7.52
CA THR A 326 -24.60 -3.95 6.77
C THR A 326 -23.32 -4.56 6.22
N TRP A 327 -22.50 -3.77 5.53
CA TRP A 327 -21.21 -4.22 4.99
C TRP A 327 -20.21 -4.54 6.09
N GLN A 328 -20.20 -3.77 7.18
CA GLN A 328 -19.39 -4.12 8.34
C GLN A 328 -19.76 -5.49 8.94
N GLU A 329 -21.05 -5.81 9.05
CA GLU A 329 -21.49 -7.12 9.55
C GLU A 329 -21.14 -8.25 8.59
N GLU A 330 -21.20 -8.03 7.28
CA GLU A 330 -20.80 -9.03 6.29
C GLU A 330 -19.30 -9.34 6.37
N ILE A 331 -18.47 -8.29 6.43
CA ILE A 331 -17.02 -8.43 6.65
C ILE A 331 -16.76 -9.13 7.99
N LEU A 332 -17.47 -8.74 9.06
CA LEU A 332 -17.33 -9.35 10.38
C LEU A 332 -17.72 -10.83 10.39
N SER A 333 -18.78 -11.20 9.66
CA SER A 333 -19.21 -12.59 9.47
C SER A 333 -18.12 -13.43 8.83
N THR A 334 -17.46 -12.87 7.81
CA THR A 334 -16.29 -13.50 7.20
C THR A 334 -15.17 -13.62 8.21
N VAL A 335 -14.77 -12.54 8.90
CA VAL A 335 -13.72 -12.58 9.93
C VAL A 335 -13.99 -13.67 10.98
N ARG A 336 -15.23 -13.84 11.44
CA ARG A 336 -15.62 -14.90 12.38
C ARG A 336 -15.29 -16.31 11.86
N LYS A 337 -15.45 -16.57 10.57
CA LYS A 337 -15.10 -17.86 9.96
C LYS A 337 -13.60 -18.10 9.94
N TYR A 338 -12.80 -17.05 9.77
CA TYR A 338 -11.34 -17.13 9.67
C TYR A 338 -10.66 -17.25 11.04
N VAL A 339 -11.25 -16.68 12.10
CA VAL A 339 -10.69 -16.75 13.46
C VAL A 339 -11.13 -17.98 14.25
N SER A 340 -12.20 -18.64 13.82
CA SER A 340 -12.67 -19.91 14.37
C SER A 340 -11.70 -21.02 14.01
#